data_AF-A0AAD7EDG5-F1
#
_entry.id   AF-A0AAD7EDG5-F1
#
_cell.length_a   1.000
_cell.length_b   1.000
_cell.length_c   1.000
_cell.angle_alpha   90.00
_cell.angle_beta   90.00
_cell.angle_gamma   90.00
#
_symmetry.space_group_name_H-M   'P 1'
#
loop_
_entity.id
_entity.type
_entity.pdbx_description
1 polymer ?
#
loop_
_entity_poly.entity_id
_entity_poly.type
_entity_poly.pdbx_seq_one_letter_code
_entity_poly.pdbx_strand_id
1 'polypeptide(L)'
;MALPLSLIRLVVLGTVLLFSLIALGLAGDLTTTSMRAFGVYFSFAALAIATAVLCFLTLPAMIALEIMRPGGPTSMIIVELSWLGFLSILWLATGANAAEFVSVGFWFDCNDTGRGENPANATGCHEMSAVAAFGFLNWLILMGYTGLLTVLSLIAANRKHTGVWTSSVANAPFDQPAHTPSAPGGSYGGETTQVGGTGGVGGHPAAYENTSGSVQAGTVHV
;
A
#
# COMPACT_ATOMS: atom_id res chain seq x y z
N MET A 1 17.71 -11.30 4.11
CA MET A 1 17.20 -10.54 5.26
C MET A 1 16.34 -9.40 4.72
N ALA A 2 15.06 -9.65 4.45
CA ALA A 2 14.12 -8.70 3.82
C ALA A 2 13.31 -7.87 4.84
N LEU A 3 13.84 -7.73 6.07
CA LEU A 3 13.16 -7.10 7.19
C LEU A 3 12.96 -5.56 7.14
N PRO A 4 13.71 -4.72 6.39
CA PRO A 4 13.51 -3.28 6.51
C PRO A 4 12.17 -2.79 5.94
N LEU A 5 11.69 -3.37 4.83
CA LEU A 5 10.49 -2.86 4.15
C LEU A 5 9.19 -3.16 4.90
N SER A 6 9.01 -4.39 5.38
CA SER A 6 7.84 -4.78 6.17
C SER A 6 7.77 -4.03 7.50
N LEU A 7 8.91 -3.76 8.13
CA LEU A 7 8.98 -2.95 9.34
C LEU A 7 8.58 -1.49 9.06
N ILE A 8 9.12 -0.88 7.99
CA ILE A 8 8.76 0.48 7.58
C ILE A 8 7.25 0.58 7.34
N ARG A 9 6.68 -0.38 6.60
CA ARG A 9 5.24 -0.44 6.34
C ARG A 9 4.42 -0.49 7.64
N LEU A 10 4.78 -1.37 8.58
CA LEU A 10 4.09 -1.49 9.87
C LEU A 10 4.16 -0.17 10.66
N VAL A 11 5.32 0.47 10.71
CA VAL A 11 5.52 1.74 11.42
C VAL A 11 4.71 2.86 10.78
N VAL A 12 4.77 3.00 9.45
CA VAL A 12 4.02 4.01 8.70
C VAL A 12 2.53 3.82 8.91
N LEU A 13 1.99 2.62 8.68
CA LEU A 13 0.55 2.36 8.86
C LEU A 13 0.11 2.50 10.32
N GLY A 14 0.95 2.10 11.27
CA GLY A 14 0.69 2.28 12.70
C GLY A 14 0.63 3.75 13.11
N THR A 15 1.56 4.58 12.64
CA THR A 15 1.55 6.02 12.91
C THR A 15 0.33 6.71 12.30
N VAL A 16 -0.04 6.37 11.06
CA VAL A 16 -1.26 6.89 10.43
C VAL A 16 -2.51 6.46 11.19
N LEU A 17 -2.59 5.22 11.67
CA LEU A 17 -3.72 4.76 12.51
C LEU A 17 -3.82 5.54 13.83
N LEU A 18 -2.68 5.78 14.49
CA LEU A 18 -2.65 6.55 15.73
C LEU A 18 -3.14 8.00 15.50
N PHE A 19 -2.62 8.67 14.47
CA PHE A 19 -3.04 10.03 14.12
C PHE A 19 -4.50 10.08 13.64
N SER A 20 -4.97 9.05 12.94
CA SER A 20 -6.38 8.90 12.57
C SER A 20 -7.29 8.79 13.79
N LEU A 21 -6.87 8.07 14.84
CA LEU A 21 -7.62 7.95 16.09
C LEU A 21 -7.74 9.30 16.81
N ILE A 22 -6.65 10.05 16.85
CA ILE A 22 -6.62 11.39 17.46
C ILE A 22 -7.55 12.33 16.68
N ALA A 23 -7.44 12.36 15.35
CA ALA A 23 -8.30 13.17 14.50
C ALA A 23 -9.79 12.80 14.62
N LEU A 24 -10.11 11.50 14.78
CA LEU A 24 -11.47 11.03 15.03
C LEU A 24 -12.03 11.57 16.35
N GLY A 25 -11.22 11.52 17.41
CA GLY A 25 -11.60 12.05 18.73
C GLY A 25 -11.87 13.55 18.69
N LEU A 26 -10.96 14.32 18.08
CA LEU A 26 -11.10 15.77 17.93
C LEU A 26 -12.32 16.15 17.08
N ALA A 27 -12.53 15.47 15.94
CA ALA A 27 -13.69 15.74 15.09
C ALA A 27 -15.01 15.33 15.76
N GLY A 28 -15.01 14.28 16.58
CA GLY A 28 -16.18 13.84 17.35
C GLY A 28 -16.56 14.83 18.46
N ASP A 29 -15.58 15.37 19.18
CA ASP A 29 -15.82 16.40 20.19
C ASP A 29 -16.34 17.69 19.55
N LEU A 30 -15.68 18.17 18.50
CA LEU A 30 -16.11 19.34 17.72
C LEU A 30 -17.55 19.21 17.23
N THR A 31 -17.93 18.03 16.71
CA THR A 31 -19.30 17.78 16.23
C THR A 31 -20.32 17.83 17.36
N THR A 32 -19.99 17.25 18.52
CA THR A 32 -20.87 17.24 19.69
C THR A 32 -21.05 18.64 20.26
N THR A 33 -19.96 19.40 20.35
CA THR A 33 -19.94 20.77 20.86
C THR A 33 -20.67 21.71 19.89
N SER A 34 -20.44 21.60 18.59
CA SER A 34 -21.13 22.43 17.58
C SER A 34 -22.63 22.17 17.53
N MET A 35 -23.05 20.92 17.66
CA MET A 35 -24.47 20.56 17.65
C MET A 35 -25.19 21.08 18.90
N ARG A 36 -24.54 21.06 20.07
CA ARG A 36 -25.10 21.63 21.31
C ARG A 36 -25.16 23.15 21.30
N ALA A 37 -24.15 23.81 20.73
CA ALA A 37 -24.04 25.26 20.73
C ALA A 37 -24.89 25.93 19.63
N PHE A 38 -24.86 25.37 18.41
CA PHE A 38 -25.43 26.01 17.22
C PHE A 38 -26.46 25.15 16.48
N GLY A 39 -26.67 23.90 16.87
CA GLY A 39 -27.59 22.99 16.18
C GLY A 39 -27.13 22.56 14.79
N VAL A 40 -25.87 22.81 14.42
CA VAL A 40 -25.28 22.48 13.12
C VAL A 40 -23.98 21.69 13.27
N TYR A 41 -23.63 20.91 12.24
CA TYR A 41 -22.36 20.19 12.15
C TYR A 41 -21.45 20.84 11.11
N PHE A 42 -20.15 20.75 11.32
CA PHE A 42 -19.17 21.24 10.35
C PHE A 42 -18.85 20.17 9.31
N SER A 43 -18.84 20.56 8.03
CA SER A 43 -18.55 19.65 6.92
C SER A 43 -17.15 19.01 7.02
N PHE A 44 -16.15 19.77 7.50
CA PHE A 44 -14.79 19.24 7.69
C PHE A 44 -14.75 18.17 8.78
N ALA A 45 -15.54 18.30 9.85
CA ALA A 45 -15.60 17.33 10.94
C ALA A 45 -16.24 16.02 10.48
N ALA A 46 -17.33 16.11 9.70
CA ALA A 46 -17.95 14.95 9.07
C ALA A 46 -16.98 14.22 8.13
N LEU A 47 -16.23 14.96 7.32
CA LEU A 47 -15.20 14.39 6.44
C LEU A 47 -14.09 13.71 7.26
N ALA A 48 -13.57 14.36 8.31
CA ALA A 48 -12.54 13.81 9.19
C ALA A 48 -12.98 12.50 9.89
N ILE A 49 -14.23 12.44 10.35
CA ILE A 49 -14.79 11.23 10.95
C ILE A 49 -14.86 10.11 9.90
N ALA A 50 -15.40 10.41 8.72
CA ALA A 50 -15.53 9.41 7.65
C ALA A 50 -14.16 8.87 7.20
N THR A 51 -13.17 9.75 7.01
CA THR A 51 -11.81 9.36 6.60
C THR A 51 -11.10 8.56 7.68
N ALA A 52 -11.21 8.96 8.95
CA ALA A 52 -10.61 8.24 10.06
C ALA A 52 -11.24 6.84 10.27
N VAL A 53 -12.56 6.71 10.18
CA VAL A 53 -13.24 5.41 10.25
C VAL A 53 -12.82 4.52 9.08
N LEU A 54 -12.74 5.07 7.86
CA LEU A 54 -12.30 4.34 6.69
C LEU A 54 -10.84 3.87 6.82
N CYS A 55 -9.95 4.69 7.39
CA CYS A 55 -8.59 4.27 7.79
C CYS A 55 -8.61 3.14 8.82
N PHE A 56 -9.43 3.26 9.86
CA PHE A 56 -9.53 2.26 10.94
C PHE A 56 -10.05 0.91 10.48
N LEU A 57 -10.92 0.88 9.48
CA LEU A 57 -11.43 -0.38 8.94
C LEU A 57 -10.46 -0.96 7.91
N THR A 58 -9.95 -0.13 7.01
CA THR A 58 -9.24 -0.64 5.84
C THR A 58 -7.76 -0.92 6.09
N LEU A 59 -7.06 -0.13 6.90
CA LEU A 59 -5.65 -0.38 7.19
C LEU A 59 -5.44 -1.68 8.00
N PRO A 60 -6.17 -1.94 9.10
CA PRO A 60 -6.06 -3.21 9.80
C PRO A 60 -6.55 -4.38 8.95
N ALA A 61 -7.58 -4.19 8.11
CA ALA A 61 -8.00 -5.23 7.17
C ALA A 61 -6.87 -5.59 6.19
N MET A 62 -6.15 -4.62 5.64
CA MET A 62 -5.00 -4.91 4.76
C MET A 62 -3.88 -5.67 5.49
N ILE A 63 -3.57 -5.28 6.73
CA ILE A 63 -2.57 -5.98 7.57
C ILE A 63 -3.03 -7.41 7.89
N ALA A 64 -4.29 -7.59 8.27
CA ALA A 64 -4.86 -8.89 8.58
C ALA A 64 -4.85 -9.82 7.36
N LEU A 65 -5.22 -9.31 6.18
CA LEU A 65 -5.22 -10.09 4.94
C LEU A 65 -3.81 -10.52 4.51
N GLU A 66 -2.79 -9.71 4.78
CA GLU A 66 -1.39 -10.08 4.55
C GLU A 66 -0.96 -11.24 5.46
N ILE A 67 -1.34 -11.21 6.74
CA ILE A 67 -1.02 -12.29 7.69
C ILE A 67 -1.77 -13.57 7.32
N MET A 68 -3.05 -13.46 6.96
CA MET A 68 -3.90 -14.63 6.68
C MET A 68 -3.57 -15.31 5.34
N ARG A 69 -3.15 -14.56 4.32
CA ARG A 69 -2.85 -15.11 3.00
C ARG A 69 -1.63 -14.44 2.36
N PRO A 70 -0.41 -14.84 2.76
CA PRO A 70 0.81 -14.40 2.11
C PRO A 70 0.74 -14.71 0.60
N GLY A 71 0.84 -13.68 -0.25
CA GLY A 71 0.75 -13.84 -1.71
C GLY A 71 -0.67 -13.74 -2.30
N GLY A 72 -1.68 -13.33 -1.54
CA GLY A 72 -3.01 -13.00 -2.06
C GLY A 72 -3.03 -11.71 -2.91
N PRO A 73 -4.09 -11.46 -3.70
CA PRO A 73 -4.22 -10.27 -4.56
C PRO A 73 -4.25 -8.95 -3.78
N THR A 74 -4.63 -8.99 -2.49
CA THR A 74 -4.57 -7.84 -1.58
C THR A 74 -3.15 -7.45 -1.20
N SER A 75 -2.18 -8.31 -1.48
CA SER A 75 -0.76 -8.02 -1.31
C SER A 75 -0.12 -7.42 -2.57
N MET A 76 -0.86 -7.22 -3.67
CA MET A 76 -0.30 -6.61 -4.88
C MET A 76 0.03 -5.14 -4.66
N ILE A 77 1.23 -4.74 -5.07
CA ILE A 77 1.72 -3.36 -4.98
C ILE A 77 0.74 -2.36 -5.61
N ILE A 78 0.11 -2.69 -6.75
CA ILE A 78 -0.88 -1.80 -7.40
C ILE A 78 -2.07 -1.50 -6.48
N VAL A 79 -2.61 -2.52 -5.82
CA VAL A 79 -3.81 -2.38 -4.97
C VAL A 79 -3.47 -1.53 -3.75
N GLU A 80 -2.33 -1.79 -3.13
CA GLU A 80 -1.83 -1.01 -2.01
C GLU A 80 -1.57 0.46 -2.40
N LEU A 81 -0.90 0.71 -3.53
CA LEU A 81 -0.64 2.07 -4.03
C LEU A 81 -1.93 2.83 -4.33
N SER A 82 -2.89 2.17 -4.97
CA SER A 82 -4.17 2.79 -5.34
C SER A 82 -4.98 3.15 -4.09
N TRP A 83 -5.03 2.25 -3.10
CA TRP A 83 -5.78 2.48 -1.87
C TRP A 83 -5.12 3.54 -0.96
N LEU A 84 -3.81 3.45 -0.76
CA LEU A 84 -3.07 4.44 0.03
C LEU A 84 -3.03 5.81 -0.65
N GLY A 85 -2.98 5.85 -1.99
CA GLY A 85 -3.13 7.08 -2.76
C GLY A 85 -4.51 7.72 -2.56
N PHE A 86 -5.58 6.91 -2.60
CA PHE A 86 -6.94 7.39 -2.31
C PHE A 86 -7.07 7.94 -0.88
N LEU A 87 -6.59 7.20 0.13
CA LEU A 87 -6.56 7.64 1.51
C LEU A 87 -5.76 8.92 1.71
N SER A 88 -4.65 9.05 1.00
CA SER A 88 -3.81 10.24 1.03
C SER A 88 -4.57 11.49 0.58
N ILE A 89 -5.26 11.42 -0.57
CA ILE A 89 -6.05 12.55 -1.08
C ILE A 89 -7.22 12.89 -0.14
N LEU A 90 -7.84 11.89 0.49
CA LEU A 90 -8.87 12.13 1.50
C LEU A 90 -8.35 12.88 2.72
N TRP A 91 -7.15 12.56 3.21
CA TRP A 91 -6.51 13.30 4.30
C TRP A 91 -6.10 14.71 3.89
N LEU A 92 -5.63 14.90 2.65
CA LEU A 92 -5.37 16.23 2.10
C LEU A 92 -6.63 17.09 2.07
N ALA A 93 -7.74 16.54 1.56
CA ALA A 93 -9.02 17.24 1.50
C ALA A 93 -9.53 17.58 2.92
N THR A 94 -9.35 16.66 3.88
CA THR A 94 -9.68 16.89 5.29
C THR A 94 -8.87 18.04 5.88
N GLY A 95 -7.54 18.02 5.70
CA GLY A 95 -6.65 19.07 6.20
C GLY A 95 -6.90 20.43 5.56
N ALA A 96 -7.09 20.46 4.24
CA ALA A 96 -7.38 21.68 3.49
C ALA A 96 -8.71 22.31 3.90
N ASN A 97 -9.76 21.51 4.04
CA ASN A 97 -11.07 21.99 4.46
C ASN A 97 -11.01 22.54 5.91
N ALA A 98 -10.35 21.82 6.82
CA ALA A 98 -10.16 22.32 8.19
C ALA A 98 -9.34 23.63 8.23
N ALA A 99 -8.30 23.76 7.41
CA ALA A 99 -7.49 24.98 7.31
C ALA A 99 -8.25 26.17 6.72
N GLU A 100 -9.13 25.93 5.75
CA GLU A 100 -10.02 26.96 5.21
C GLU A 100 -10.96 27.48 6.31
N PHE A 101 -11.57 26.58 7.09
CA PHE A 101 -12.44 26.99 8.21
C PHE A 101 -11.69 27.79 9.28
N VAL A 102 -10.45 27.42 9.60
CA VAL A 102 -9.62 28.19 10.54
C VAL A 102 -9.31 29.58 9.98
N SER A 103 -8.91 29.68 8.71
CA SER A 103 -8.51 30.96 8.10
C SER A 103 -9.67 31.92 7.81
N VAL A 104 -10.84 31.41 7.41
CA VAL A 104 -12.03 32.23 7.14
C VAL A 104 -12.81 32.54 8.41
N GLY A 105 -12.87 31.58 9.35
CA GLY A 105 -13.60 31.70 10.60
C GLY A 105 -12.88 32.53 11.65
N PHE A 106 -11.54 32.45 11.71
CA PHE A 106 -10.72 33.14 12.69
C PHE A 106 -9.66 33.97 11.98
N TRP A 107 -9.97 35.24 11.78
CA TRP A 107 -9.03 36.22 11.22
C TRP A 107 -7.87 36.54 12.18
N PHE A 108 -7.97 36.10 13.44
CA PHE A 108 -7.01 36.33 14.52
C PHE A 108 -6.45 35.01 15.05
N ASP A 109 -5.25 35.06 15.64
CA ASP A 109 -4.61 33.92 16.30
C ASP A 109 -5.52 33.32 17.38
N CYS A 110 -5.55 31.98 17.49
CA CYS A 110 -6.31 31.26 18.54
C CYS A 110 -5.87 31.65 19.98
N ASN A 111 -4.79 32.44 20.12
CA ASN A 111 -4.22 32.89 21.38
C ASN A 111 -4.62 34.33 21.76
N ASP A 112 -5.35 35.06 20.91
CA ASP A 112 -5.73 36.45 21.17
C ASP A 112 -6.94 36.52 22.12
N THR A 113 -6.71 36.03 23.33
CA THR A 113 -7.63 36.02 24.49
C THR A 113 -7.98 37.43 25.00
N GLY A 114 -7.44 38.49 24.40
CA GLY A 114 -7.54 39.87 24.87
C GLY A 114 -8.86 40.60 24.55
N ARG A 115 -9.74 40.07 23.69
CA ARG A 115 -10.96 40.77 23.23
C ARG A 115 -12.28 40.29 23.85
N GLY A 116 -12.25 39.71 25.05
CA GLY A 116 -13.48 39.33 25.77
C GLY A 116 -14.23 38.17 25.12
N GLU A 117 -13.54 37.35 24.33
CA GLU A 117 -14.10 36.16 23.72
C GLU A 117 -14.25 35.04 24.75
N ASN A 118 -15.37 34.33 24.66
CA ASN A 118 -15.75 33.26 25.57
C ASN A 118 -14.68 32.13 25.48
N PRO A 119 -14.14 31.60 26.60
CA PRO A 119 -13.08 30.57 26.58
C PRO A 119 -13.43 29.34 25.74
N ALA A 120 -14.72 29.05 25.55
CA ALA A 120 -15.21 27.99 24.66
C ALA A 120 -14.79 28.17 23.18
N ASN A 121 -14.62 29.40 22.71
CA ASN A 121 -14.24 29.69 21.32
C ASN A 121 -12.75 29.42 21.07
N ALA A 122 -11.90 29.72 22.06
CA ALA A 122 -10.46 29.47 21.98
C ALA A 122 -10.16 27.97 21.89
N THR A 123 -10.85 27.15 22.68
CA THR A 123 -10.72 25.69 22.64
C THR A 123 -11.08 25.12 21.27
N GLY A 124 -12.22 25.53 20.69
CA GLY A 124 -12.62 25.07 19.35
C GLY A 124 -11.62 25.47 18.25
N CYS A 125 -11.03 26.66 18.33
CA CYS A 125 -9.99 27.12 17.38
C CYS A 125 -8.76 26.21 17.40
N HIS A 126 -8.28 25.85 18.59
CA HIS A 126 -7.15 24.93 18.75
C HIS A 126 -7.46 23.52 18.27
N GLU A 127 -8.67 23.02 18.53
CA GLU A 127 -9.10 21.70 18.04
C GLU A 127 -9.19 21.65 16.51
N MET A 128 -9.72 22.69 15.88
CA MET A 128 -9.78 22.80 14.41
C MET A 128 -8.39 22.86 13.79
N SER A 129 -7.50 23.67 14.36
CA SER A 129 -6.10 23.74 13.95
C SER A 129 -5.38 22.39 14.10
N ALA A 130 -5.64 21.66 15.19
CA ALA A 130 -5.11 20.33 15.40
C ALA A 130 -5.62 19.33 14.34
N VAL A 131 -6.91 19.34 14.01
CA VAL A 131 -7.46 18.48 12.93
C VAL A 131 -6.81 18.79 11.59
N ALA A 132 -6.60 20.06 11.26
CA ALA A 132 -5.89 20.45 10.04
C ALA A 132 -4.45 19.90 10.02
N ALA A 133 -3.72 20.06 11.12
CA ALA A 133 -2.35 19.56 11.26
C ALA A 133 -2.25 18.03 11.11
N PHE A 134 -3.12 17.28 11.80
CA PHE A 134 -3.15 15.81 11.66
C PHE A 134 -3.57 15.37 10.26
N GLY A 135 -4.45 16.12 9.59
CA GLY A 135 -4.81 15.87 8.20
C GLY A 135 -3.61 15.99 7.26
N PHE A 136 -2.83 17.07 7.36
CA PHE A 136 -1.62 17.24 6.56
C PHE A 136 -0.52 16.23 6.93
N LEU A 137 -0.34 15.91 8.21
CA LEU A 137 0.64 14.90 8.64
C LEU A 137 0.32 13.52 8.06
N ASN A 138 -0.94 13.08 8.14
CA ASN A 138 -1.37 11.81 7.55
C ASN A 138 -1.18 11.81 6.03
N TRP A 139 -1.55 12.90 5.36
CA TRP A 139 -1.32 13.06 3.92
C TRP A 139 0.17 12.94 3.56
N LEU A 140 1.06 13.66 4.26
CA LEU A 140 2.50 13.63 3.99
C LEU A 140 3.09 12.23 4.21
N ILE A 141 2.70 11.55 5.29
CA ILE A 141 3.18 10.20 5.59
C ILE A 141 2.73 9.21 4.50
N LEU A 142 1.45 9.26 4.11
CA LEU A 142 0.90 8.39 3.06
C LEU A 142 1.47 8.71 1.68
N MET A 143 1.61 9.98 1.31
CA MET A 143 2.26 10.40 0.06
C MET A 143 3.73 10.00 0.03
N GLY A 144 4.46 10.19 1.13
CA GLY A 144 5.87 9.83 1.23
C GLY A 144 6.07 8.33 1.02
N TYR A 145 5.25 7.51 1.68
CA TYR A 145 5.30 6.06 1.53
C TYR A 145 4.88 5.58 0.13
N THR A 146 3.76 6.07 -0.40
CA THR A 146 3.31 5.71 -1.76
C THR A 146 4.29 6.18 -2.83
N GLY A 147 4.88 7.36 -2.68
CA GLY A 147 5.93 7.88 -3.54
C GLY A 147 7.19 7.00 -3.51
N LEU A 148 7.65 6.63 -2.31
CA LEU A 148 8.79 5.72 -2.15
C LEU A 148 8.54 4.37 -2.82
N LEU A 149 7.38 3.75 -2.58
CA LEU A 149 7.01 2.49 -3.22
C LEU A 149 6.97 2.62 -4.74
N THR A 150 6.37 3.69 -5.24
CA THR A 150 6.29 3.95 -6.69
C THR A 150 7.68 4.06 -7.32
N VAL A 151 8.60 4.80 -6.70
CA VAL A 151 9.99 4.93 -7.17
C VAL A 151 10.70 3.57 -7.17
N LEU A 152 10.58 2.79 -6.09
CA LEU A 152 11.18 1.46 -6.02
C LEU A 152 10.61 0.50 -7.07
N SER A 153 9.30 0.54 -7.31
CA SER A 153 8.64 -0.25 -8.36
C SER A 153 9.10 0.15 -9.76
N LEU A 154 9.28 1.44 -10.02
CA LEU A 154 9.79 1.93 -11.31
C LEU A 154 11.24 1.49 -11.54
N ILE A 155 12.10 1.57 -10.53
CA ILE A 155 13.50 1.10 -10.62
C ILE A 155 13.53 -0.40 -10.92
N ALA A 156 12.73 -1.20 -10.21
CA ALA A 156 12.65 -2.65 -10.43
C ALA A 156 12.10 -3.00 -11.82
N ALA A 157 11.10 -2.26 -12.31
CA ALA A 157 10.57 -2.43 -13.66
C ALA A 157 11.61 -2.10 -14.74
N ASN A 158 12.39 -1.02 -14.55
CA ASN A 158 13.47 -0.63 -15.47
C ASN A 158 14.62 -1.65 -15.50
N ARG A 159 14.82 -2.44 -14.44
CA ARG A 159 15.79 -3.54 -14.38
C ARG A 159 15.33 -4.83 -15.08
N LYS A 160 14.22 -4.79 -15.82
CA LYS A 160 13.62 -5.92 -16.57
C LYS A 160 13.11 -7.07 -15.68
N HIS A 161 12.81 -6.82 -14.40
CA HIS A 161 12.07 -7.80 -13.61
C HIS A 161 10.61 -7.82 -14.09
N THR A 162 10.12 -9.00 -14.47
CA THR A 162 8.72 -9.20 -14.85
C THR A 162 7.85 -9.39 -13.60
N GLY A 163 6.61 -8.91 -13.62
CA GLY A 163 5.66 -9.13 -12.51
C GLY A 163 5.88 -8.28 -11.25
N VAL A 164 6.70 -7.21 -11.30
CA VAL A 164 6.92 -6.31 -10.15
C VAL A 164 5.60 -5.80 -9.58
N TRP A 165 4.68 -5.38 -10.45
CA TRP A 165 3.41 -4.78 -10.06
C TRP A 165 2.41 -5.76 -9.41
N THR A 166 2.52 -7.04 -9.74
CA THR A 166 1.67 -8.12 -9.18
C THR A 166 2.37 -8.85 -8.03
N SER A 167 3.64 -8.54 -7.78
CA SER A 167 4.40 -9.09 -6.66
C SER A 167 3.99 -8.41 -5.34
N SER A 168 4.17 -9.15 -4.25
CA SER A 168 4.03 -8.62 -2.90
C SER A 168 5.23 -7.75 -2.55
N VAL A 169 4.99 -6.64 -1.83
CA VAL A 169 6.06 -5.78 -1.27
C VAL A 169 7.10 -6.60 -0.50
N ALA A 170 6.67 -7.63 0.23
CA ALA A 170 7.55 -8.50 1.02
C ALA A 170 8.43 -9.42 0.16
N ASN A 171 7.98 -9.76 -1.05
CA ASN A 171 8.65 -10.72 -1.95
C ASN A 171 9.24 -10.06 -3.20
N ALA A 172 9.13 -8.74 -3.32
CA ALA A 172 9.59 -8.01 -4.49
C ALA A 172 11.13 -8.01 -4.58
N PRO A 173 11.71 -8.23 -5.77
CA PRO A 173 13.16 -8.36 -5.96
C PRO A 173 13.86 -7.00 -6.00
N PHE A 174 13.65 -6.13 -5.01
CA PHE A 174 14.24 -4.79 -4.98
C PHE A 174 15.79 -4.81 -4.89
N ASP A 175 16.33 -5.82 -4.20
CA ASP A 175 17.77 -5.98 -3.95
C ASP A 175 18.45 -7.00 -4.88
N GLN A 176 17.71 -7.64 -5.79
CA GLN A 176 18.31 -8.63 -6.68
C GLN A 176 19.03 -7.91 -7.85
N PRO A 177 20.28 -8.29 -8.17
CA PRO A 177 20.92 -7.85 -9.41
C PRO A 177 20.07 -8.35 -10.58
N ALA A 178 20.00 -7.54 -11.65
CA ALA A 178 19.25 -7.89 -12.84
C ALA A 178 19.61 -9.33 -13.26
N HIS A 179 18.60 -10.20 -13.39
CA HIS A 179 18.84 -11.53 -13.94
C HIS A 179 19.47 -11.34 -15.32
N THR A 180 20.76 -11.66 -15.44
CA THR A 180 21.34 -11.97 -16.73
C THR A 180 20.44 -13.04 -17.32
N PRO A 181 19.83 -12.83 -18.50
CA PRO A 181 19.06 -13.89 -19.14
C PRO A 181 20.00 -15.07 -19.25
N SER A 182 19.72 -16.12 -18.46
CA SER A 182 20.34 -17.42 -18.68
C SER A 182 20.04 -17.70 -20.14
N ALA A 183 21.10 -17.93 -20.92
CA ALA A 183 20.97 -18.33 -22.32
C ALA A 183 19.85 -19.37 -22.46
N PRO A 184 19.09 -19.38 -23.58
CA PRO A 184 17.94 -20.25 -23.75
C PRO A 184 18.35 -21.73 -23.71
N GLY A 185 18.46 -22.27 -22.50
CA GLY A 185 18.51 -23.69 -22.23
C GLY A 185 17.07 -24.15 -22.23
N GLY A 186 16.61 -24.65 -23.38
CA GLY A 186 15.31 -25.29 -23.50
C GLY A 186 15.19 -26.37 -22.43
N SER A 187 14.35 -26.12 -21.44
CA SER A 187 13.89 -27.15 -20.51
C SER A 187 12.38 -27.02 -20.37
N TYR A 188 11.69 -27.39 -21.45
CA TYR A 188 10.42 -28.08 -21.32
C TYR A 188 10.72 -29.50 -20.81
N GLY A 189 11.11 -29.59 -19.53
CA GLY A 189 11.15 -30.83 -18.80
C GLY A 189 9.76 -31.04 -18.21
N GLY A 190 8.95 -31.83 -18.91
CA GLY A 190 7.63 -32.24 -18.42
C GLY A 190 7.73 -32.81 -17.02
N GLU A 191 6.82 -32.35 -16.18
CA GLU A 191 6.46 -32.95 -14.90
C GLU A 191 6.09 -34.42 -15.17
N THR A 192 7.05 -35.32 -14.97
CA THR A 192 6.76 -36.74 -14.79
C THR A 192 6.87 -37.01 -13.30
N THR A 193 5.70 -37.25 -12.73
CA THR A 193 5.45 -37.91 -11.45
C THR A 193 6.52 -38.96 -11.16
N GLN A 194 7.40 -38.70 -10.20
CA GLN A 194 8.23 -39.73 -9.58
C GLN A 194 7.33 -40.65 -8.75
N VAL A 195 6.86 -41.72 -9.36
CA VAL A 195 6.40 -42.91 -8.64
C VAL A 195 7.64 -43.63 -8.11
N GLY A 196 7.77 -43.66 -6.78
CA GLY A 196 8.82 -44.39 -6.09
C GLY A 196 8.73 -45.89 -6.37
N GLY A 197 9.82 -46.46 -6.89
CA GLY A 197 10.01 -47.89 -7.07
C GLY A 197 11.37 -48.32 -6.55
N THR A 198 11.41 -48.82 -5.32
CA THR A 198 12.51 -49.64 -4.79
C THR A 198 12.22 -51.11 -5.08
N GLY A 199 13.16 -51.80 -5.74
CA GLY A 199 13.38 -53.23 -5.54
C GLY A 199 13.18 -54.14 -6.75
N GLY A 200 14.27 -54.35 -7.50
CA GLY A 200 14.85 -55.68 -7.61
C GLY A 200 14.37 -56.66 -8.70
N VAL A 201 15.38 -57.22 -9.38
CA VAL A 201 15.49 -58.57 -9.95
C VAL A 201 15.07 -58.76 -11.42
N GLY A 202 16.10 -58.76 -12.28
CA GLY A 202 16.45 -59.90 -13.15
C GLY A 202 15.69 -60.08 -14.47
N GLY A 203 16.44 -60.11 -15.59
CA GLY A 203 16.07 -60.93 -16.74
C GLY A 203 16.22 -60.30 -18.14
N HIS A 204 17.26 -60.75 -18.84
CA HIS A 204 17.45 -60.84 -20.30
C HIS A 204 17.65 -59.59 -21.19
N PRO A 205 18.61 -59.67 -22.15
CA PRO A 205 18.79 -58.66 -23.19
C PRO A 205 17.94 -58.99 -24.42
N ALA A 206 17.16 -58.01 -24.88
CA ALA A 206 16.60 -58.01 -26.23
C ALA A 206 17.25 -56.86 -27.00
N ALA A 207 17.96 -57.25 -28.06
CA ALA A 207 18.49 -56.37 -29.07
C ALA A 207 17.36 -55.56 -29.73
N TYR A 208 17.61 -54.28 -29.99
CA TYR A 208 16.89 -53.56 -31.02
C TYR A 208 17.84 -52.71 -31.84
N GLU A 209 17.51 -52.74 -33.12
CA GLU A 209 18.29 -52.45 -34.30
C GLU A 209 18.37 -50.94 -34.55
N ASN A 210 19.53 -50.52 -35.06
CA ASN A 210 19.90 -49.15 -35.34
C ASN A 210 19.44 -48.79 -36.76
N THR A 211 18.42 -47.93 -36.90
CA THR A 211 18.01 -47.42 -38.21
C THR A 211 18.23 -45.91 -38.28
N SER A 212 19.41 -45.56 -38.79
CA SER A 212 19.77 -44.22 -39.28
C SER A 212 18.87 -43.82 -40.46
N GLY A 213 18.10 -42.75 -40.30
CA GLY A 213 17.39 -42.07 -41.37
C GLY A 213 17.91 -40.65 -41.55
N SER A 214 18.86 -40.46 -42.46
CA SER A 214 19.32 -39.16 -42.95
C SER A 214 18.30 -38.57 -43.93
N VAL A 215 17.76 -37.38 -43.66
CA VAL A 215 16.96 -36.61 -44.63
C VAL A 215 17.80 -35.48 -45.20
N GLN A 216 17.95 -35.51 -46.52
CA GLN A 216 18.74 -34.61 -47.35
C GLN A 216 18.14 -33.20 -47.45
N ALA A 217 19.04 -32.22 -47.55
CA ALA A 217 18.77 -30.85 -47.96
C ALA A 217 18.37 -30.76 -49.44
N GLY A 218 17.29 -30.01 -49.73
CA GLY A 218 16.83 -29.69 -51.07
C GLY A 218 16.83 -28.18 -51.31
N THR A 219 17.77 -27.72 -52.12
CA THR A 219 17.90 -26.39 -52.70
C THR A 219 16.81 -26.17 -53.76
N VAL A 220 16.14 -25.01 -53.76
CA VAL A 220 15.34 -24.54 -54.90
C VAL A 220 15.75 -23.11 -55.24
N HIS A 221 16.36 -22.98 -56.42
CA HIS A 221 16.48 -21.75 -57.18
C HIS A 221 15.14 -21.40 -57.83
N VAL A 222 14.70 -20.15 -57.74
CA VAL A 222 14.27 -19.30 -58.87
C VAL A 222 14.62 -17.86 -58.53
#